data_AF-A0A9D6LKY2-F1
#
_entry.id   AF-A0A9D6LKY2-F1
#
_cell.length_a   1.000
_cell.length_b   1.000
_cell.length_c   1.000
_cell.angle_alpha   90.00
_cell.angle_beta   90.00
_cell.angle_gamma   90.00
#
_symmetry.space_group_name_H-M   'P 1'
#
loop_
_entity.id
_entity.type
_entity.pdbx_description
1 polymer ?
#
loop_
_entity_poly.entity_id
_entity_poly.type
_entity_poly.pdbx_seq_one_letter_code
_entity_poly.pdbx_strand_id
1 'polypeptide(L)'
;MMHVPSLYQFFRHQVNHGFHRHGISQPATVDYVSDILMRFAETRRVYALQNADGEPLEYIVDMLGEWRLAQGGDNTKASPTRERSILRHLGEYTLFMSGLFRDRLRRRGELNYYLTHGSSAYWHCADFEVNPRQRQVYAHLHHEFGRISNSLDDMRRVQFPLTPSADNMLMALWRV
;
A
#
# COMPACT_ATOMS: atom_id res chain seq x y z
N MET A 1 9.42 -4.29 34.49
CA MET A 1 8.87 -5.21 33.46
C MET A 1 8.80 -4.41 32.15
N MET A 2 9.65 -4.69 31.16
CA MET A 2 9.63 -3.98 29.88
C MET A 2 8.45 -4.49 29.04
N HIS A 3 7.48 -3.63 28.72
CA HIS A 3 6.37 -3.98 27.81
C HIS A 3 6.89 -3.86 26.38
N VAL A 4 6.99 -4.98 25.67
CA VAL A 4 7.30 -4.96 24.24
C VAL A 4 6.08 -4.39 23.51
N PRO A 5 6.23 -3.33 22.69
CA PRO A 5 5.09 -2.77 21.95
C PRO A 5 4.57 -3.79 20.93
N SER A 6 3.27 -3.77 20.66
CA SER A 6 2.71 -4.55 19.55
C SER A 6 3.23 -4.02 18.21
N LEU A 7 3.19 -4.84 17.16
CA LEU A 7 3.65 -4.43 15.82
C LEU A 7 2.89 -3.19 15.30
N TYR A 8 1.59 -3.11 15.61
CA TYR A 8 0.80 -1.90 15.36
C TYR A 8 1.34 -0.68 16.09
N GLN A 9 1.59 -0.79 17.41
CA GLN A 9 2.13 0.32 18.21
C GLN A 9 3.50 0.78 17.71
N PHE A 10 4.33 -0.18 17.30
CA PHE A 10 5.61 0.08 16.67
C PHE A 10 5.42 0.90 15.37
N PHE A 11 4.65 0.41 14.39
CA PHE A 11 4.46 1.13 13.13
C PHE A 11 3.78 2.48 13.34
N ARG A 12 2.81 2.57 14.25
CA ARG A 12 2.15 3.83 14.57
C ARG A 12 3.10 4.89 15.09
N HIS A 13 4.03 4.51 15.95
CA HIS A 13 5.07 5.44 16.42
C HIS A 13 5.93 5.94 15.25
N GLN A 14 6.39 5.03 14.38
CA GLN A 14 7.26 5.38 13.26
C GLN A 14 6.54 6.25 12.21
N VAL A 15 5.32 5.87 11.81
CA VAL A 15 4.48 6.59 10.84
C VAL A 15 4.15 7.98 11.37
N ASN A 16 3.75 8.10 12.65
CA ASN A 16 3.43 9.39 13.25
C ASN A 16 4.64 10.35 13.23
N HIS A 17 5.82 9.86 13.60
CA HIS A 17 7.04 10.66 13.57
C HIS A 17 7.46 11.03 12.13
N GLY A 18 7.36 10.09 11.19
CA GLY A 18 7.62 10.34 9.77
C GLY A 18 6.69 11.42 9.20
N PHE A 19 5.39 11.26 9.38
CA PHE A 19 4.37 12.19 8.88
C PHE A 19 4.57 13.60 9.44
N HIS A 20 4.85 13.72 10.74
CA HIS A 20 5.14 15.00 11.36
C HIS A 20 6.32 15.72 10.70
N ARG A 21 7.40 14.99 10.37
CA ARG A 21 8.57 15.56 9.66
C ARG A 21 8.23 16.06 8.25
N HIS A 22 7.26 15.43 7.59
CA HIS A 22 6.78 15.82 6.26
C HIS A 22 5.60 16.80 6.31
N GLY A 23 5.20 17.29 7.48
CA GLY A 23 4.06 18.21 7.63
C GLY A 23 2.71 17.57 7.27
N ILE A 24 2.57 16.26 7.46
CA ILE A 24 1.32 15.52 7.28
C ILE A 24 0.68 15.37 8.66
N SER A 25 -0.53 15.91 8.85
CA SER A 25 -1.21 15.94 10.16
C SER A 25 -2.65 15.44 10.03
N GLN A 26 -2.80 14.12 9.93
CA GLN A 26 -4.11 13.46 9.87
C GLN A 26 -4.07 12.15 10.70
N PRO A 27 -4.51 12.18 11.97
CA PRO A 27 -4.38 11.03 12.88
C PRO A 27 -5.02 9.74 12.35
N ALA A 28 -6.19 9.84 11.71
CA ALA A 28 -6.87 8.68 11.12
C ALA A 28 -6.07 8.06 9.95
N THR A 29 -5.32 8.88 9.19
CA THR A 29 -4.41 8.37 8.14
C THR A 29 -3.19 7.70 8.76
N VAL A 30 -2.65 8.23 9.86
CA VAL A 30 -1.58 7.56 10.62
C VAL A 30 -2.04 6.17 11.05
N ASP A 31 -3.21 6.06 11.68
CA ASP A 31 -3.76 4.78 12.14
C ASP A 31 -3.96 3.81 10.97
N TYR A 32 -4.54 4.27 9.86
CA TYR A 32 -4.77 3.46 8.67
C TYR A 32 -3.48 2.96 8.00
N VAL A 33 -2.48 3.84 7.82
CA VAL A 33 -1.19 3.44 7.24
C VAL A 33 -0.43 2.48 8.17
N SER A 34 -0.53 2.68 9.49
CA SER A 34 0.05 1.76 10.47
C SER A 34 -0.56 0.37 10.40
N ASP A 35 -1.87 0.28 10.19
CA ASP A 35 -2.58 -0.98 9.95
C ASP A 35 -2.12 -1.65 8.63
N ILE A 36 -1.93 -0.91 7.54
CA ILE A 36 -1.37 -1.45 6.29
C ILE A 36 -0.01 -2.09 6.56
N LEU A 37 0.92 -1.35 7.19
CA LEU A 37 2.28 -1.84 7.44
C LEU A 37 2.27 -3.07 8.34
N MET A 38 1.43 -3.09 9.38
CA MET A 38 1.24 -4.25 10.24
C MET A 38 0.71 -5.45 9.44
N ARG A 39 -0.33 -5.27 8.61
CA ARG A 39 -0.88 -6.36 7.80
C ARG A 39 0.15 -6.89 6.79
N PHE A 40 0.87 -6.02 6.10
CA PHE A 40 1.80 -6.43 5.05
C PHE A 40 3.17 -6.89 5.57
N ALA A 41 3.43 -6.78 6.87
CA ALA A 41 4.56 -7.45 7.50
C ALA A 41 4.46 -8.99 7.39
N GLU A 42 3.25 -9.54 7.27
CA GLU A 42 3.02 -10.94 6.91
C GLU A 42 2.93 -11.07 5.37
N THR A 43 3.96 -11.62 4.71
CA THR A 43 4.05 -11.76 3.25
C THR A 43 2.78 -12.34 2.59
N ARG A 44 2.08 -13.27 3.27
CA ARG A 44 0.83 -13.87 2.76
C ARG A 44 -0.29 -12.84 2.58
N ARG A 45 -0.32 -11.77 3.37
CA ARG A 45 -1.34 -10.72 3.28
C ARG A 45 -1.07 -9.72 2.17
N VAL A 46 0.16 -9.66 1.66
CA VAL A 46 0.53 -8.87 0.47
C VAL A 46 -0.11 -9.48 -0.78
N TYR A 47 -0.21 -10.81 -0.84
CA TYR A 47 -0.79 -11.57 -1.96
C TYR A 47 -2.19 -12.10 -1.65
N ALA A 48 -2.96 -11.37 -0.83
CA ALA A 48 -4.24 -11.83 -0.33
C ALA A 48 -5.35 -11.87 -1.39
N LEU A 49 -5.22 -11.11 -2.48
CA LEU A 49 -6.16 -11.18 -3.59
C LEU A 49 -5.77 -12.31 -4.53
N GLN A 50 -6.77 -13.10 -4.91
CA GLN A 50 -6.65 -14.17 -5.91
C GLN A 50 -7.58 -13.87 -7.08
N ASN A 51 -7.17 -14.22 -8.31
CA ASN A 51 -8.03 -14.18 -9.50
C ASN A 51 -9.15 -15.25 -9.43
N ALA A 52 -9.96 -15.33 -10.48
CA ALA A 52 -11.03 -16.33 -10.58
C ALA A 52 -10.53 -17.79 -10.55
N ASP A 53 -9.28 -18.02 -10.97
CA ASP A 53 -8.61 -19.33 -11.00
C ASP A 53 -7.88 -19.67 -9.68
N GLY A 54 -7.92 -18.78 -8.69
CA GLY A 54 -7.29 -18.96 -7.38
C GLY A 54 -5.81 -18.56 -7.31
N GLU A 55 -5.26 -17.97 -8.36
CA GLU A 55 -3.87 -17.51 -8.42
C GLU A 55 -3.72 -16.13 -7.75
N PRO A 56 -2.65 -15.89 -6.97
CA PRO A 56 -2.42 -14.61 -6.32
C PRO A 56 -2.18 -13.48 -7.34
N LEU A 57 -2.77 -12.31 -7.09
CA LEU A 57 -2.54 -11.10 -7.86
C LEU A 57 -1.25 -10.42 -7.37
N GLU A 58 -0.12 -10.78 -7.97
CA GLU A 58 1.19 -10.28 -7.54
C GLU A 58 1.57 -8.94 -8.17
N TYR A 59 1.01 -8.62 -9.35
CA TYR A 59 1.31 -7.40 -10.10
C TYR A 59 0.10 -6.47 -10.18
N ILE A 60 0.37 -5.16 -10.22
CA ILE A 60 -0.68 -4.14 -10.37
C ILE A 60 -1.47 -4.35 -11.65
N VAL A 61 -0.83 -4.78 -12.73
CA VAL A 61 -1.50 -5.02 -14.01
C VAL A 61 -2.60 -6.07 -13.88
N ASP A 62 -2.39 -7.11 -13.09
CA ASP A 62 -3.39 -8.16 -12.84
C ASP A 62 -4.53 -7.62 -11.97
N MET A 63 -4.21 -6.84 -10.94
CA MET A 63 -5.22 -6.16 -10.11
C MET A 63 -6.11 -5.22 -10.93
N LEU A 64 -5.54 -4.50 -11.90
CA LEU A 64 -6.30 -3.63 -12.81
C LEU A 64 -7.18 -4.43 -13.77
N GLY A 65 -6.69 -5.58 -14.27
CA GLY A 65 -7.48 -6.50 -15.07
C GLY A 65 -8.69 -7.03 -14.31
N GLU A 66 -8.46 -7.51 -13.09
CA GLU A 66 -9.52 -7.99 -12.18
C GLU A 66 -10.51 -6.89 -11.80
N TRP A 67 -10.04 -5.65 -11.62
CA TRP A 67 -10.93 -4.51 -11.38
C TRP A 67 -11.89 -4.29 -12.54
N ARG A 68 -11.39 -4.34 -13.79
CA ARG A 68 -12.20 -4.22 -15.01
C ARG A 68 -13.22 -5.36 -15.13
N LEU A 69 -12.82 -6.60 -14.81
CA LEU A 69 -13.75 -7.74 -14.79
C LEU A 69 -14.85 -7.55 -13.73
N ALA A 70 -14.50 -7.08 -12.54
CA ALA A 70 -15.45 -6.82 -11.46
C ALA A 70 -16.49 -5.75 -11.80
N GLN A 71 -16.18 -4.83 -12.72
CA GLN A 71 -17.13 -3.84 -13.25
C GLN A 71 -18.14 -4.43 -14.27
N GLY A 72 -18.01 -5.70 -14.63
CA GLY A 72 -18.83 -6.37 -15.64
C GLY A 72 -18.18 -6.47 -17.02
N GLY A 73 -16.84 -6.46 -17.09
CA GLY A 73 -16.10 -6.78 -18.31
C GLY A 73 -16.27 -8.25 -18.74
N ASP A 74 -16.07 -8.51 -20.04
CA ASP A 74 -16.05 -9.85 -20.66
C ASP A 74 -17.23 -10.78 -20.30
N ASN A 75 -18.46 -10.25 -20.40
CA ASN A 75 -19.70 -11.00 -20.15
C ASN A 75 -19.87 -11.50 -18.70
N THR A 76 -19.10 -10.96 -17.76
CA THR A 76 -19.20 -11.28 -16.33
C THR A 76 -20.22 -10.34 -15.66
N LYS A 77 -20.93 -10.83 -14.63
CA LYS A 77 -21.83 -9.97 -13.84
C LYS A 77 -21.02 -9.04 -12.95
N ALA A 78 -21.34 -7.73 -12.99
CA ALA A 78 -20.70 -6.74 -12.11
C ALA A 78 -20.84 -7.11 -10.62
N SER A 79 -19.77 -6.92 -9.86
CA SER A 79 -19.67 -7.23 -8.43
C SER A 79 -19.07 -6.04 -7.67
N PRO A 80 -19.90 -5.10 -7.17
CA PRO A 80 -19.43 -3.90 -6.47
C PRO A 80 -18.57 -4.21 -5.23
N THR A 81 -18.87 -5.30 -4.52
CA THR A 81 -18.08 -5.72 -3.35
C THR A 81 -16.67 -6.14 -3.77
N ARG A 82 -16.55 -6.91 -4.86
CA ARG A 82 -15.25 -7.33 -5.40
C ARG A 82 -14.48 -6.13 -5.92
N GLU A 83 -15.14 -5.24 -6.66
CA GLU A 83 -14.56 -4.00 -7.19
C GLU A 83 -13.91 -3.17 -6.07
N ARG A 84 -14.66 -2.91 -4.99
CA ARG A 84 -14.17 -2.15 -3.82
C ARG A 84 -13.01 -2.84 -3.12
N SER A 85 -13.03 -4.18 -3.02
CA SER A 85 -11.94 -4.94 -2.40
C SER A 85 -10.64 -4.84 -3.20
N ILE A 86 -10.73 -4.89 -4.53
CA ILE A 86 -9.58 -4.76 -5.44
C ILE A 86 -9.01 -3.36 -5.36
N LEU A 87 -9.85 -2.32 -5.47
CA LEU A 87 -9.41 -0.92 -5.38
C LEU A 87 -8.71 -0.62 -4.05
N ARG A 88 -9.29 -1.06 -2.93
CA ARG A 88 -8.66 -0.88 -1.61
C ARG A 88 -7.28 -1.54 -1.57
N HIS A 89 -7.19 -2.80 -1.98
CA HIS A 89 -5.92 -3.51 -1.95
C HIS A 89 -4.89 -2.89 -2.91
N LEU A 90 -5.31 -2.47 -4.10
CA LEU A 90 -4.46 -1.78 -5.08
C LEU A 90 -3.86 -0.50 -4.47
N GLY A 91 -4.67 0.32 -3.80
CA GLY A 91 -4.21 1.52 -3.08
C GLY A 91 -3.22 1.19 -1.95
N GLU A 92 -3.52 0.15 -1.16
CA GLU A 92 -2.66 -0.26 -0.04
C GLU A 92 -1.31 -0.84 -0.55
N TYR A 93 -1.36 -1.70 -1.56
CA TYR A 93 -0.20 -2.35 -2.18
C TYR A 93 0.72 -1.33 -2.86
N THR A 94 0.14 -0.43 -3.66
CA THR A 94 0.91 0.64 -4.31
C THR A 94 1.58 1.56 -3.31
N LEU A 95 0.90 1.93 -2.21
CA LEU A 95 1.46 2.77 -1.17
C LEU A 95 2.62 2.07 -0.45
N PHE A 96 2.43 0.81 -0.09
CA PHE A 96 3.46 -0.01 0.54
C PHE A 96 4.71 -0.17 -0.35
N MET A 97 4.52 -0.54 -1.62
CA MET A 97 5.62 -0.75 -2.57
C MET A 97 6.35 0.55 -2.92
N SER A 98 5.61 1.64 -3.16
CA SER A 98 6.19 2.95 -3.46
C SER A 98 6.86 3.60 -2.25
N GLY A 99 6.41 3.29 -1.04
CA GLY A 99 7.04 3.72 0.21
C GLY A 99 8.25 2.89 0.59
N LEU A 100 8.08 1.59 0.87
CA LEU A 100 9.13 0.75 1.45
C LEU A 100 10.05 0.08 0.41
N PHE A 101 9.60 -0.07 -0.83
CA PHE A 101 10.39 -0.70 -1.90
C PHE A 101 10.66 0.26 -3.06
N ARG A 102 10.69 1.57 -2.77
CA ARG A 102 10.86 2.64 -3.76
C ARG A 102 12.04 2.43 -4.71
N ASP A 103 13.20 2.03 -4.17
CA ASP A 103 14.42 1.85 -4.98
C ASP A 103 14.27 0.72 -6.01
N ARG A 104 13.49 -0.32 -5.70
CA ARG A 104 13.16 -1.39 -6.65
C ARG A 104 12.33 -0.85 -7.80
N LEU A 105 11.26 -0.11 -7.50
CA LEU A 105 10.39 0.48 -8.51
C LEU A 105 11.13 1.50 -9.37
N ARG A 106 12.02 2.31 -8.78
CA ARG A 106 12.87 3.25 -9.53
C ARG A 106 13.77 2.53 -10.53
N ARG A 107 14.42 1.43 -10.12
CA ARG A 107 15.28 0.63 -11.01
C ARG A 107 14.51 0.00 -12.18
N ARG A 108 13.23 -0.32 -11.98
CA ARG A 108 12.35 -0.86 -13.03
C ARG A 108 11.63 0.22 -13.86
N GLY A 109 11.75 1.50 -13.50
CA GLY A 109 11.01 2.59 -14.15
C GLY A 109 9.51 2.64 -13.80
N GLU A 110 9.08 1.91 -12.77
CA GLU A 110 7.67 1.68 -12.43
C GLU A 110 7.14 2.65 -11.36
N LEU A 111 8.01 3.44 -10.72
CA LEU A 111 7.61 4.25 -9.56
C LEU A 111 6.41 5.17 -9.86
N ASN A 112 6.46 5.91 -10.97
CA ASN A 112 5.37 6.81 -11.34
C ASN A 112 4.08 6.03 -11.63
N TYR A 113 4.17 4.86 -12.24
CA TYR A 113 3.03 3.99 -12.49
C TYR A 113 2.33 3.59 -11.18
N TYR A 114 3.10 3.21 -10.17
CA TYR A 114 2.57 2.88 -8.83
C TYR A 114 1.94 4.10 -8.14
N LEU A 115 2.61 5.26 -8.18
CA LEU A 115 2.09 6.49 -7.57
C LEU A 115 0.75 6.92 -8.19
N THR A 116 0.65 6.90 -9.52
CA THR A 116 -0.56 7.28 -10.25
C THR A 116 -1.71 6.32 -9.96
N HIS A 117 -1.50 5.01 -10.09
CA HIS A 117 -2.57 4.03 -9.89
C HIS A 117 -2.99 3.92 -8.43
N GLY A 118 -2.06 4.10 -7.48
CA GLY A 118 -2.38 4.12 -6.06
C GLY A 118 -3.22 5.32 -5.64
N SER A 119 -2.85 6.52 -6.10
CA SER A 119 -3.65 7.73 -5.87
C SER A 119 -5.04 7.60 -6.51
N SER A 120 -5.13 7.07 -7.73
CA SER A 120 -6.41 6.84 -8.42
C SER A 120 -7.28 5.81 -7.69
N ALA A 121 -6.69 4.74 -7.15
CA ALA A 121 -7.43 3.73 -6.40
C ALA A 121 -8.10 4.33 -5.15
N TYR A 122 -7.38 5.17 -4.40
CA TYR A 122 -7.95 5.85 -3.23
C TYR A 122 -9.00 6.90 -3.59
N TRP A 123 -8.91 7.55 -4.76
CA TRP A 123 -9.97 8.41 -5.27
C TRP A 123 -11.28 7.62 -5.45
N HIS A 124 -11.23 6.48 -6.14
CA HIS A 124 -12.41 5.61 -6.28
C HIS A 124 -12.90 5.06 -4.94
N CYS A 125 -12.00 4.66 -4.04
CA CYS A 125 -12.40 4.24 -2.70
C CYS A 125 -13.15 5.34 -1.95
N ALA A 126 -12.72 6.60 -2.05
CA ALA A 126 -13.42 7.73 -1.45
C ALA A 126 -14.81 7.95 -2.09
N ASP A 127 -14.92 7.81 -3.41
CA ASP A 127 -16.17 8.00 -4.15
C ASP A 127 -17.27 7.01 -3.69
N PHE A 128 -16.90 5.73 -3.52
CA PHE A 128 -17.85 4.69 -3.12
C PHE A 128 -18.06 4.54 -1.60
N GLU A 129 -17.22 5.16 -0.77
CA GLU A 129 -17.25 4.98 0.68
C GLU A 129 -18.41 5.76 1.30
N VAL A 130 -19.28 5.07 2.04
CA VAL A 130 -20.47 5.66 2.69
C VAL A 130 -20.09 6.26 4.04
N ASN A 131 -19.13 5.65 4.75
CA ASN A 131 -18.69 6.14 6.05
C ASN A 131 -17.87 7.44 5.88
N PRO A 132 -18.35 8.58 6.41
CA PRO A 132 -17.69 9.88 6.18
C PRO A 132 -16.28 9.95 6.76
N ARG A 133 -15.99 9.24 7.86
CA ARG A 133 -14.65 9.22 8.46
C ARG A 133 -13.67 8.45 7.59
N GLN A 134 -14.09 7.28 7.09
CA GLN A 134 -13.26 6.47 6.20
C GLN A 134 -13.07 7.16 4.84
N ARG A 135 -14.11 7.81 4.32
CA ARG A 135 -14.05 8.62 3.11
C ARG A 135 -12.99 9.72 3.22
N GLN A 136 -12.93 10.42 4.35
CA GLN A 136 -11.90 11.44 4.60
C GLN A 136 -10.49 10.84 4.60
N VAL A 137 -10.29 9.64 5.14
CA VAL A 137 -9.00 8.95 5.10
C VAL A 137 -8.58 8.65 3.66
N TYR A 138 -9.48 8.08 2.85
CA TYR A 138 -9.21 7.80 1.44
C TYR A 138 -8.98 9.07 0.62
N ALA A 139 -9.77 10.13 0.83
CA ALA A 139 -9.57 11.41 0.16
C ALA A 139 -8.21 12.03 0.52
N HIS A 140 -7.81 11.97 1.79
CA HIS A 140 -6.50 12.43 2.22
C HIS A 140 -5.37 11.60 1.59
N LEU A 141 -5.50 10.27 1.56
CA LEU A 141 -4.53 9.38 0.90
C LEU A 141 -4.41 9.66 -0.59
N HIS A 142 -5.52 9.93 -1.27
CA HIS A 142 -5.53 10.31 -2.68
C HIS A 142 -4.72 11.61 -2.91
N HIS A 143 -5.06 12.68 -2.19
CA HIS A 143 -4.43 13.99 -2.35
C HIS A 143 -2.96 14.01 -1.95
N GLU A 144 -2.61 13.30 -0.87
CA GLU A 144 -1.27 13.33 -0.27
C GLU A 144 -0.43 12.10 -0.64
N PHE A 145 -0.87 11.27 -1.60
CA PHE A 145 -0.28 9.96 -1.89
C PHE A 145 1.23 10.01 -2.06
N GLY A 146 1.72 10.94 -2.89
CA GLY A 146 3.15 11.11 -3.14
C GLY A 146 3.94 11.53 -1.90
N ARG A 147 3.38 12.44 -1.08
CA ARG A 147 4.01 12.91 0.16
C ARG A 147 4.05 11.80 1.22
N ILE A 148 2.96 11.07 1.38
CA ILE A 148 2.88 9.91 2.28
C ILE A 148 3.87 8.83 1.85
N SER A 149 3.85 8.47 0.56
CA SER A 149 4.80 7.52 -0.02
C SER A 149 6.25 7.95 0.21
N ASN A 150 6.59 9.23 -0.01
CA ASN A 150 7.93 9.75 0.24
C ASN A 150 8.31 9.67 1.72
N SER A 151 7.38 10.04 2.61
CA SER A 151 7.59 9.92 4.05
C SER A 151 7.88 8.49 4.49
N LEU A 152 7.25 7.49 3.87
CA LEU A 152 7.51 6.08 4.14
C LEU A 152 8.90 5.62 3.64
N ASP A 153 9.37 6.09 2.48
CA ASP A 153 10.74 5.78 2.01
C ASP A 153 11.79 6.44 2.91
N ASP A 154 11.57 7.69 3.32
CA ASP A 154 12.47 8.40 4.23
C ASP A 154 12.51 7.73 5.60
N MET A 155 11.35 7.34 6.13
CA MET A 155 11.23 6.53 7.36
C MET A 155 12.05 5.24 7.23
N ARG A 156 11.89 4.50 6.12
CA ARG A 156 12.65 3.28 5.86
C ARG A 156 14.15 3.55 5.82
N ARG A 157 14.63 4.56 5.10
CA ARG A 157 16.07 4.86 4.99
C ARG A 157 16.71 5.21 6.34
N VAL A 158 15.99 5.96 7.17
CA VAL A 158 16.50 6.45 8.45
C VAL A 158 16.44 5.38 9.54
N GLN A 159 15.41 4.53 9.53
CA GLN A 159 15.13 3.60 10.64
C GLN A 159 15.45 2.14 10.32
N PHE A 160 15.46 1.79 9.03
CA PHE A 160 15.81 0.47 8.51
C PHE A 160 16.80 0.63 7.36
N PRO A 161 18.05 1.05 7.63
CA PRO A 161 19.09 1.02 6.61
C PRO A 161 19.31 -0.45 6.23
N LEU A 162 18.57 -0.91 5.21
CA LEU A 162 18.93 -2.10 4.45
C LEU A 162 20.22 -1.72 3.73
N THR A 163 21.34 -1.84 4.42
CA THR A 163 22.65 -1.71 3.80
C THR A 163 22.70 -2.73 2.68
N PRO A 164 22.99 -2.33 1.43
CA PRO A 164 23.26 -3.28 0.37
C PRO A 164 24.62 -3.90 0.67
N SER A 165 24.65 -4.85 1.60
CA SER A 165 25.78 -5.74 1.81
C SER A 165 25.56 -7.00 0.96
N ALA A 166 26.62 -7.44 0.29
CA ALA A 166 26.61 -8.64 -0.55
C ALA A 166 26.17 -9.92 0.20
N ASP A 167 26.23 -9.90 1.54
CA ASP A 167 25.86 -11.03 2.41
C ASP A 167 24.37 -11.05 2.82
N ASN A 168 23.56 -10.09 2.39
CA ASN A 168 22.14 -10.10 2.74
C ASN A 168 21.36 -11.12 1.89
N MET A 169 20.77 -12.10 2.56
CA MET A 169 19.83 -13.13 2.07
C MET A 169 18.68 -12.57 1.19
N LEU A 170 18.44 -11.24 1.25
CA LEU A 170 17.52 -10.50 0.39
C LEU A 170 17.93 -10.42 -1.08
N MET A 171 19.20 -10.69 -1.43
CA MET A 171 19.63 -10.86 -2.83
C MET A 171 19.06 -12.14 -3.46
N ALA A 172 18.75 -13.17 -2.66
CA ALA A 172 18.10 -14.38 -3.16
C ALA A 172 16.65 -14.11 -3.64
N LEU A 173 16.00 -13.08 -3.07
CA LEU A 173 14.68 -12.60 -3.50
C LEU A 173 14.76 -11.55 -4.64
N TRP A 174 15.98 -11.19 -5.08
CA TRP A 174 16.25 -10.19 -6.12
C TRP A 174 16.38 -10.80 -7.54
N ARG A 175 16.38 -12.13 -7.66
CA ARG A 175 16.42 -12.87 -8.93
C ARG A 175 15.10 -13.60 -9.20
N VAL A 176 14.01 -12.85 -9.41
CA VAL A 176 12.88 -13.27 -10.26
C VAL A 176 12.33 -12.02 -10.96
#